data_AF-E4YAW1-F1
#
_entry.id   AF-E4YAW1-F1
#
_cell.length_a   1.000
_cell.length_b   1.000
_cell.length_c   1.000
_cell.angle_alpha   90.00
_cell.angle_beta   90.00
_cell.angle_gamma   90.00
#
_symmetry.space_group_name_H-M   'P 1'
#
loop_
_entity.id
_entity.type
_entity.pdbx_description
1 polymer ?
#
loop_
_entity_poly.entity_id
_entity_poly.type
_entity_poly.pdbx_seq_one_letter_code
_entity_poly.pdbx_strand_id
1 'polypeptide(L)'
;MKLSAFALVISTGAERCIDRNLGNRCQSACHGALINCKAGCTDGDTSCATRCEATALDCSYNCPCSTGCPTGCSTNAACAANEFCGYTDLLILNYRQHFQDEAVVIDTTTDVGRAVNFEYGWNDIENSCTIVLRGEMYMLGGSQRANSVTKINGCELESSEYHLNTPFVGGTSGSCAFYKETAALCFKEESKNYQACYQWEPGQRQTKRFPDTIYSHDWAEMTDYRYKDQMVVTGGCTTDWVYGCHNKAEIYDGEKWIEAPDVPVPHIDGRHLEVKGHKMTSDEEAVYILTGRGADFHGIPGMF
;
A
#
# COMPACT_ATOMS: atom_id res chain seq x y z
N MET A 1 -19.02 45.45 26.40
CA MET A 1 -19.25 44.71 25.14
C MET A 1 -17.89 44.35 24.57
N LYS A 2 -17.42 43.11 24.72
CA LYS A 2 -16.07 42.67 24.28
C LYS A 2 -16.17 42.18 22.83
N LEU A 3 -15.58 42.91 21.89
CA LEU A 3 -15.37 42.42 20.52
C LEU A 3 -14.29 41.34 20.56
N SER A 4 -14.65 40.08 20.31
CA SER A 4 -13.70 39.04 19.93
C SER A 4 -13.48 39.12 18.43
N ALA A 5 -12.27 39.51 18.01
CA ALA A 5 -11.85 39.40 16.63
C ALA A 5 -11.49 37.93 16.35
N PHE A 6 -12.32 37.26 15.56
CA PHE A 6 -11.96 35.99 14.94
C PHE A 6 -11.00 36.29 13.80
N ALA A 7 -9.71 35.98 14.00
CA ALA A 7 -8.77 35.92 12.90
C ALA A 7 -9.09 34.68 12.07
N LEU A 8 -9.69 34.89 10.90
CA LEU A 8 -9.82 33.87 9.87
C LEU A 8 -8.41 33.61 9.33
N VAL A 9 -7.73 32.58 9.85
CA VAL A 9 -6.53 32.05 9.21
C VAL A 9 -7.01 31.35 7.94
N ILE A 10 -6.99 32.08 6.82
CA ILE A 10 -7.08 31.46 5.51
C ILE A 10 -5.76 30.69 5.37
N SER A 11 -5.79 29.41 5.72
CA SER A 11 -4.78 28.47 5.26
C SER A 11 -4.88 28.50 3.74
N THR A 12 -4.01 29.27 3.10
CA THR A 12 -3.71 29.08 1.69
C THR A 12 -3.25 27.63 1.62
N GLY A 13 -4.13 26.73 1.17
CA GLY A 13 -3.85 25.30 1.14
C GLY A 13 -2.46 25.13 0.58
N ALA A 14 -1.56 24.52 1.37
CA ALA A 14 -0.20 24.26 0.93
C ALA A 14 -0.30 23.70 -0.48
N GLU A 15 0.31 24.40 -1.44
CA GLU A 15 0.24 24.06 -2.84
C GLU A 15 0.57 22.58 -2.96
N ARG A 16 -0.41 21.78 -3.41
CA ARG A 16 -0.26 20.33 -3.43
C ARG A 16 0.93 20.02 -4.31
N CYS A 17 1.93 19.38 -3.73
CA CYS A 17 3.10 18.99 -4.48
C CYS A 17 2.71 17.85 -5.43
N ILE A 18 2.85 18.08 -6.73
CA ILE A 18 2.44 17.14 -7.79
C ILE A 18 3.20 15.81 -7.72
N ASP A 19 4.42 15.83 -7.19
CA ASP A 19 5.32 14.67 -7.10
C ASP A 19 5.22 13.95 -5.74
N ARG A 20 4.07 14.01 -5.06
CA ARG A 20 3.94 13.51 -3.68
C ARG A 20 4.20 12.02 -3.55
N ASN A 21 3.78 11.24 -4.53
CA ASN A 21 4.09 9.81 -4.62
C ASN A 21 5.61 9.55 -4.64
N LEU A 22 6.36 10.34 -5.42
CA LEU A 22 7.82 10.28 -5.49
C LEU A 22 8.46 10.71 -4.16
N GLY A 23 7.94 11.79 -3.57
CA GLY A 23 8.34 12.26 -2.25
C GLY A 23 8.18 11.20 -1.15
N ASN A 24 7.01 10.55 -1.11
CA ASN A 24 6.73 9.48 -0.16
C ASN A 24 7.65 8.25 -0.37
N ARG A 25 7.91 7.88 -1.64
CA ARG A 25 8.85 6.79 -1.96
C ARG A 25 10.28 7.14 -1.53
N CYS A 26 10.72 8.36 -1.81
CA CYS A 26 12.01 8.88 -1.40
C CYS A 26 12.17 8.87 0.13
N GLN A 27 11.18 9.39 0.87
CA GLN A 27 11.21 9.39 2.33
C GLN A 27 11.28 7.97 2.90
N SER A 28 10.51 7.04 2.34
CA SER A 28 10.58 5.63 2.72
C SER A 28 11.98 5.05 2.45
N ALA A 29 12.59 5.36 1.32
CA ALA A 29 13.96 4.93 1.01
C ALA A 29 15.00 5.52 1.98
N CYS A 30 14.90 6.82 2.29
CA CYS A 30 15.76 7.47 3.28
C CYS A 30 15.64 6.81 4.67
N HIS A 31 14.42 6.43 5.07
CA HIS A 31 14.19 5.71 6.30
C HIS A 31 14.76 4.28 6.26
N GLY A 32 14.61 3.59 5.14
CA GLY A 32 15.26 2.30 4.89
C GLY A 32 16.78 2.35 5.05
N ALA A 33 17.41 3.36 4.45
CA ALA A 33 18.84 3.61 4.55
C ALA A 33 19.26 3.90 6.01
N LEU A 34 18.45 4.64 6.77
CA LEU A 34 18.69 4.87 8.20
C LEU A 34 18.72 3.57 9.00
N ILE A 35 17.71 2.70 8.82
CA ILE A 35 17.62 1.42 9.52
C ILE A 35 18.84 0.55 9.19
N ASN A 36 19.18 0.42 7.90
CA ASN A 36 20.31 -0.38 7.44
C ASN A 36 21.65 0.17 7.98
N CYS A 37 21.82 1.49 7.98
CA CYS A 37 23.00 2.15 8.55
C CYS A 37 23.13 1.86 10.05
N LYS A 38 22.03 2.02 10.80
CA LYS A 38 22.01 1.75 12.26
C LYS A 38 22.25 0.29 12.60
N ALA A 39 21.77 -0.65 11.78
CA ALA A 39 22.03 -2.08 11.97
C ALA A 39 23.52 -2.44 11.84
N GLY A 40 24.30 -1.63 11.12
CA GLY A 40 25.75 -1.77 11.01
C GLY A 40 26.55 -1.10 12.14
N CYS A 41 25.89 -0.35 13.04
CA CYS A 41 26.56 0.30 14.17
C CYS A 41 26.83 -0.70 15.31
N THR A 42 27.99 -0.59 15.93
CA THR A 42 28.29 -1.32 17.17
C THR A 42 27.45 -0.79 18.33
N ASP A 43 27.01 -1.67 19.22
CA ASP A 43 26.30 -1.28 20.46
C ASP A 43 27.09 -0.22 21.24
N GLY A 44 26.44 0.91 21.52
CA GLY A 44 27.03 2.04 22.25
C GLY A 44 27.81 3.05 21.41
N ASP A 45 28.01 2.82 20.10
CA ASP A 45 28.58 3.83 19.20
C ASP A 45 27.54 4.90 18.84
N THR A 46 27.33 5.84 19.75
CA THR A 46 26.44 6.99 19.55
C THR A 46 26.86 7.83 18.34
N SER A 47 28.16 7.89 18.03
CA SER A 47 28.66 8.64 16.89
C SER A 47 28.20 8.04 15.56
N CYS A 48 28.16 6.71 15.46
CA CYS A 48 27.64 6.01 14.29
C CYS A 48 26.13 6.29 14.11
N ALA A 49 25.34 6.10 15.17
CA ALA A 49 23.90 6.34 15.12
C ALA A 49 23.56 7.78 14.70
N THR A 50 24.25 8.77 15.26
CA THR A 50 24.05 10.19 14.90
C THR A 50 24.44 10.50 13.46
N ARG A 51 25.51 9.90 12.91
CA ARG A 51 25.86 10.06 11.50
C ARG A 51 24.81 9.46 10.56
N CYS A 52 24.26 8.30 10.92
CA CYS A 52 23.15 7.70 10.16
C CYS A 52 21.94 8.62 10.15
N GLU A 53 21.56 9.19 11.31
CA GLU A 53 20.43 10.13 11.42
C GLU A 53 20.66 11.40 10.61
N ALA A 54 21.86 11.99 10.67
CA ALA A 54 22.20 13.17 9.89
C ALA A 54 22.08 12.91 8.37
N THR A 55 22.56 11.75 7.91
CA THR A 55 22.47 11.33 6.50
C THR A 55 21.01 11.12 6.07
N ALA A 56 20.21 10.49 6.92
CA ALA A 56 18.79 10.26 6.64
C ALA A 56 17.98 11.56 6.63
N LEU A 57 18.34 12.53 7.49
CA LEU A 57 17.74 13.87 7.51
C LEU A 57 18.06 14.64 6.22
N ASP A 58 19.32 14.61 5.78
CA ASP A 58 19.72 15.25 4.52
C ASP A 58 19.02 14.61 3.31
N CYS A 59 18.96 13.27 3.28
CA CYS A 59 18.18 12.53 2.28
C CYS A 59 16.71 12.98 2.26
N SER A 60 16.06 12.99 3.43
CA SER A 60 14.65 13.36 3.55
C SER A 60 14.39 14.83 3.19
N TYR A 61 15.33 15.72 3.49
CA TYR A 61 15.28 17.14 3.14
C TYR A 61 15.27 17.34 1.62
N ASN A 62 16.05 16.54 0.89
CA ASN A 62 16.20 16.61 -0.57
C ASN A 62 15.16 15.78 -1.35
N CYS A 63 14.23 15.10 -0.67
CA CYS A 63 13.15 14.40 -1.34
C CYS A 63 12.17 15.37 -2.04
N PRO A 64 11.55 14.96 -3.17
CA PRO A 64 10.46 15.71 -3.76
C PRO A 64 9.36 15.98 -2.72
N CYS A 65 8.79 17.18 -2.72
CA CYS A 65 7.75 17.60 -1.77
C CYS A 65 8.22 17.75 -0.32
N SER A 66 9.52 17.67 -0.04
CA SER A 66 10.11 18.04 1.25
C SER A 66 10.60 19.49 1.24
N THR A 67 11.15 19.95 2.37
CA THR A 67 11.64 21.33 2.56
C THR A 67 12.65 21.79 1.51
N GLY A 68 13.55 20.91 1.03
CA GLY A 68 14.53 21.23 -0.01
C GLY A 68 13.94 21.29 -1.42
N CYS A 69 12.80 20.63 -1.65
CA CYS A 69 12.13 20.51 -2.94
C CYS A 69 10.60 20.67 -2.81
N PRO A 70 10.10 21.82 -2.33
CA PRO A 70 8.70 21.99 -1.93
C PRO A 70 7.71 21.84 -3.09
N THR A 71 8.11 22.16 -4.32
CA THR A 71 7.27 21.98 -5.52
C THR A 71 7.62 20.70 -6.29
N GLY A 72 8.29 19.76 -5.62
CA GLY A 72 8.67 18.47 -6.18
C GLY A 72 9.93 18.55 -7.03
N CYS A 73 10.00 17.70 -8.03
CA CYS A 73 11.13 17.53 -8.94
C CYS A 73 11.41 18.77 -9.79
N SER A 74 10.39 19.62 -10.00
CA SER A 74 10.50 20.84 -10.80
C SER A 74 11.02 22.06 -10.03
N THR A 75 11.35 21.93 -8.75
CA THR A 75 11.78 23.07 -7.90
C THR A 75 13.07 23.72 -8.43
N ASN A 76 14.13 22.93 -8.62
CA ASN A 76 15.45 23.38 -9.05
C ASN A 76 16.26 22.20 -9.62
N ALA A 77 17.46 22.48 -10.15
CA ALA A 77 18.31 21.45 -10.75
C ALA A 77 18.75 20.34 -9.78
N ALA A 78 18.91 20.64 -8.49
CA ALA A 78 19.25 19.63 -7.49
C ALA A 78 18.06 18.68 -7.22
N CYS A 79 16.85 19.22 -7.15
CA CYS A 79 15.63 18.42 -7.02
C CYS A 79 15.38 17.56 -8.26
N ALA A 80 15.57 18.11 -9.47
CA ALA A 80 15.42 17.36 -10.71
C ALA A 80 16.46 16.22 -10.85
N ALA A 81 17.64 16.37 -10.23
CA ALA A 81 18.68 15.35 -10.19
C ALA A 81 18.45 14.26 -9.15
N ASN A 82 17.40 14.37 -8.32
CA ASN A 82 17.04 13.34 -7.37
C ASN A 82 16.63 12.07 -8.15
N GLU A 83 17.16 10.90 -7.76
CA GLU A 83 16.91 9.64 -8.47
C GLU A 83 15.42 9.27 -8.57
N PHE A 84 14.62 9.73 -7.60
CA PHE A 84 13.19 9.46 -7.59
C PHE A 84 12.43 10.25 -8.65
N CYS A 85 12.99 11.37 -9.13
CA CYS A 85 12.39 12.20 -10.17
C CYS A 85 12.47 11.58 -11.57
N GLY A 86 13.25 10.51 -11.75
CA GLY A 86 13.27 9.73 -12.98
C GLY A 86 12.11 8.72 -13.08
N TYR A 87 11.39 8.43 -11.99
CA TYR A 87 10.30 7.46 -12.01
C TYR A 87 9.03 8.08 -12.59
N THR A 88 8.74 7.73 -13.83
CA THR A 88 7.51 8.10 -14.54
C THR A 88 6.68 6.88 -14.92
N ASP A 89 7.20 5.69 -14.64
CA ASP A 89 6.71 4.44 -15.20
C ASP A 89 5.73 3.69 -14.26
N LEU A 90 4.62 3.21 -14.81
CA LEU A 90 3.76 2.18 -14.20
C LEU A 90 4.19 0.82 -14.71
N LEU A 91 4.57 -0.07 -13.79
CA LEU A 91 4.87 -1.47 -14.10
C LEU A 91 3.59 -2.31 -13.95
N ILE A 92 3.21 -2.99 -15.02
CA ILE A 92 2.09 -3.93 -15.05
C ILE A 92 2.67 -5.33 -15.23
N LEU A 93 2.47 -6.16 -14.20
CA LEU A 93 2.81 -7.58 -14.24
C LEU A 93 1.54 -8.40 -14.51
N ASN A 94 1.67 -9.39 -15.38
CA ASN A 94 0.55 -10.25 -15.73
C ASN A 94 0.90 -11.71 -15.45
N TYR A 95 0.22 -12.31 -14.46
CA TYR A 95 0.44 -13.71 -14.09
C TYR A 95 0.17 -14.66 -15.26
N ARG A 96 -0.68 -14.29 -16.22
CA ARG A 96 -0.95 -15.09 -17.42
C ARG A 96 0.12 -15.00 -18.47
N GLN A 97 1.00 -14.02 -18.41
CA GLN A 97 2.08 -13.83 -19.36
C GLN A 97 3.45 -14.12 -18.73
N HIS A 98 3.48 -14.63 -17.48
CA HIS A 98 4.73 -14.93 -16.79
C HIS A 98 5.63 -15.89 -17.60
N PHE A 99 5.04 -16.82 -18.36
CA PHE A 99 5.79 -17.76 -19.21
C PHE A 99 6.44 -17.11 -20.45
N GLN A 100 6.13 -15.84 -20.74
CA GLN A 100 6.74 -15.07 -21.82
C GLN A 100 7.91 -14.22 -21.31
N ASP A 101 8.12 -14.14 -19.98
CA ASP A 101 9.07 -13.21 -19.34
C ASP A 101 8.93 -11.78 -19.88
N GLU A 102 7.67 -11.32 -19.99
CA GLU A 102 7.33 -9.98 -20.43
C GLU A 102 6.47 -9.24 -19.40
N ALA A 103 6.78 -7.97 -19.18
CA ALA A 103 5.94 -7.03 -18.45
C ALA A 103 5.58 -5.84 -19.34
N VAL A 104 4.56 -5.08 -18.95
CA VAL A 104 4.22 -3.82 -19.61
C VAL A 104 4.66 -2.67 -18.72
N VAL A 105 5.37 -1.72 -19.31
CA VAL A 105 5.70 -0.45 -18.67
C VAL A 105 4.93 0.65 -19.40
N ILE A 106 4.19 1.47 -18.65
CA ILE A 106 3.53 2.67 -19.15
C ILE A 106 4.26 3.89 -18.62
N ASP A 107 4.86 4.66 -19.51
CA ASP A 107 5.39 5.97 -19.17
C ASP A 107 4.21 6.94 -18.98
N THR A 108 3.98 7.39 -17.75
CA THR A 108 2.85 8.28 -17.42
C THR A 108 3.02 9.70 -17.91
N THR A 109 4.19 10.08 -18.44
CA THR A 109 4.41 11.39 -19.06
C THR A 109 4.06 11.42 -20.54
N THR A 110 4.20 10.27 -21.21
CA THR A 110 3.90 10.13 -22.65
C THR A 110 2.66 9.29 -22.94
N ASP A 111 2.10 8.63 -21.93
CA ASP A 111 1.03 7.64 -22.03
C ASP A 111 1.34 6.47 -22.99
N VAL A 112 2.64 6.21 -23.22
CA VAL A 112 3.09 5.13 -24.10
C VAL A 112 3.37 3.88 -23.29
N GLY A 113 2.63 2.81 -23.60
CA GLY A 113 2.89 1.46 -23.11
C GLY A 113 3.88 0.71 -24.00
N ARG A 114 4.84 0.01 -23.39
CA ARG A 114 5.78 -0.89 -24.10
C ARG A 114 5.96 -2.20 -23.34
N ALA A 115 6.13 -3.28 -24.09
CA ALA A 115 6.60 -4.54 -23.52
C ALA A 115 8.08 -4.41 -23.14
N VAL A 116 8.45 -5.00 -22.02
CA VAL A 116 9.85 -5.11 -21.55
C VAL A 116 10.12 -6.55 -21.15
N ASN A 117 11.34 -7.02 -21.39
CA ASN A 117 11.79 -8.28 -20.83
C ASN A 117 11.77 -8.17 -19.31
N PHE A 118 11.11 -9.10 -18.65
CA PHE A 118 10.94 -9.11 -17.22
C PHE A 118 10.91 -10.55 -16.70
N GLU A 119 11.90 -10.92 -15.90
CA GLU A 119 12.08 -12.29 -15.44
C GLU A 119 11.18 -12.56 -14.22
N TYR A 120 10.12 -13.37 -14.41
CA TYR A 120 9.21 -13.70 -13.30
C TYR A 120 9.79 -14.78 -12.39
N GLY A 121 10.68 -15.62 -12.93
CA GLY A 121 11.20 -16.80 -12.25
C GLY A 121 10.08 -17.74 -11.81
N TRP A 122 10.19 -18.26 -10.58
CA TRP A 122 9.17 -19.14 -9.99
C TRP A 122 8.26 -18.40 -9.02
N ASN A 123 8.20 -17.07 -9.09
CA ASN A 123 7.45 -16.26 -8.15
C ASN A 123 5.97 -16.28 -8.47
N ASP A 124 5.15 -16.39 -7.42
CA ASP A 124 3.72 -16.32 -7.54
C ASP A 124 3.26 -14.90 -7.30
N ILE A 125 2.65 -14.30 -8.32
CA ILE A 125 2.12 -12.94 -8.26
C ILE A 125 0.60 -12.93 -8.22
N GLU A 126 -0.06 -14.06 -8.50
CA GLU A 126 -1.52 -14.18 -8.49
C GLU A 126 -2.04 -14.12 -7.06
N ASN A 127 -2.96 -13.18 -6.78
CA ASN A 127 -3.46 -12.93 -5.43
C ASN A 127 -2.34 -12.65 -4.43
N SER A 128 -1.27 -11.99 -4.86
CA SER A 128 -0.27 -11.41 -3.96
C SER A 128 -0.71 -10.02 -3.50
N CYS A 129 -0.17 -9.57 -2.36
CA CYS A 129 -0.21 -8.18 -1.95
C CYS A 129 1.02 -7.45 -2.47
N THR A 130 0.88 -6.30 -3.13
CA THR A 130 2.02 -5.45 -3.49
C THR A 130 2.14 -4.28 -2.51
N ILE A 131 3.34 -4.03 -1.99
CA ILE A 131 3.60 -2.91 -1.09
C ILE A 131 4.97 -2.30 -1.35
N VAL A 132 5.08 -0.98 -1.21
CA VAL A 132 6.38 -0.28 -1.18
C VAL A 132 6.77 -0.03 0.28
N LEU A 133 7.88 -0.62 0.70
CA LEU A 133 8.44 -0.50 2.05
C LEU A 133 9.92 -0.18 1.95
N ARG A 134 10.37 0.83 2.69
CA ARG A 134 11.78 1.23 2.75
C ARG A 134 12.37 1.53 1.35
N GLY A 135 11.56 2.10 0.46
CA GLY A 135 11.93 2.41 -0.93
C GLY A 135 11.85 1.23 -1.91
N GLU A 136 11.60 0.02 -1.39
CA GLU A 136 11.63 -1.23 -2.15
C GLU A 136 10.21 -1.76 -2.38
N MET A 137 9.97 -2.35 -3.55
CA MET A 137 8.68 -2.96 -3.85
C MET A 137 8.70 -4.46 -3.53
N TYR A 138 7.75 -4.88 -2.71
CA TYR A 138 7.57 -6.27 -2.30
C TYR A 138 6.22 -6.80 -2.77
N MET A 139 6.22 -8.08 -3.11
CA MET A 139 5.02 -8.89 -3.31
C MET A 139 4.97 -9.94 -2.20
N LEU A 140 3.87 -9.96 -1.47
CA LEU A 140 3.68 -10.76 -0.26
C LEU A 140 2.55 -11.76 -0.48
N GLY A 141 2.84 -13.03 -0.25
CA GLY A 141 1.90 -14.12 -0.45
C GLY A 141 1.67 -14.48 -1.93
N GLY A 142 0.56 -15.17 -2.19
CA GLY A 142 0.18 -15.68 -3.51
C GLY A 142 -0.75 -16.89 -3.41
N SER A 143 -1.46 -17.22 -4.49
CA SER A 143 -2.43 -18.33 -4.54
C SER A 143 -1.80 -19.71 -4.38
N GLN A 144 -0.67 -19.92 -5.03
CA GLN A 144 0.12 -21.16 -5.04
C GLN A 144 1.25 -21.12 -4.02
N ARG A 145 1.74 -19.92 -3.68
CA ARG A 145 2.82 -19.71 -2.71
C ARG A 145 2.44 -18.69 -1.64
N ALA A 146 1.43 -19.01 -0.84
CA ALA A 146 0.90 -18.10 0.17
C ALA A 146 1.93 -17.61 1.23
N ASN A 147 3.10 -18.25 1.36
CA ASN A 147 4.17 -17.81 2.26
C ASN A 147 5.29 -17.02 1.56
N SER A 148 5.23 -16.78 0.25
CA SER A 148 6.32 -16.10 -0.45
C SER A 148 6.46 -14.64 -0.06
N VAL A 149 7.70 -14.20 -0.05
CA VAL A 149 8.08 -12.80 -0.11
C VAL A 149 8.95 -12.67 -1.35
N THR A 150 8.54 -11.78 -2.24
CA THR A 150 9.24 -11.52 -3.49
C THR A 150 9.55 -10.04 -3.55
N LYS A 151 10.74 -9.69 -4.01
CA LYS A 151 11.16 -8.32 -4.23
C LYS A 151 11.22 -8.05 -5.73
N ILE A 152 10.82 -6.86 -6.16
CA ILE A 152 11.13 -6.41 -7.53
C ILE A 152 12.53 -5.80 -7.51
N ASN A 153 13.44 -6.36 -8.30
CA ASN A 153 14.81 -5.89 -8.42
C ASN A 153 15.13 -5.67 -9.91
N GLY A 154 15.19 -4.41 -10.35
CA GLY A 154 15.36 -4.11 -11.76
C GLY A 154 14.23 -4.69 -12.63
N CYS A 155 14.59 -5.59 -13.55
CA CYS A 155 13.66 -6.26 -14.46
C CYS A 155 13.41 -7.73 -14.06
N GLU A 156 13.48 -8.06 -12.77
CA GLU A 156 13.22 -9.42 -12.28
C GLU A 156 12.45 -9.44 -10.96
N LEU A 157 11.80 -10.58 -10.71
CA LEU A 157 11.26 -10.95 -9.42
C LEU A 157 12.27 -11.81 -8.65
N GLU A 158 12.82 -11.25 -7.58
CA GLU A 158 13.77 -11.92 -6.71
C GLU A 158 13.04 -12.53 -5.51
N SER A 159 13.06 -13.87 -5.40
CA SER A 159 12.53 -14.54 -4.21
C SER A 159 13.40 -14.21 -2.99
N SER A 160 12.79 -13.76 -1.90
CA SER A 160 13.50 -13.54 -0.63
C SER A 160 13.74 -14.88 0.09
N GLU A 161 14.88 -15.00 0.79
CA GLU A 161 15.17 -16.12 1.69
C GLU A 161 14.23 -16.16 2.92
N TYR A 162 13.62 -15.02 3.24
CA TYR A 162 12.60 -14.90 4.28
C TYR A 162 11.22 -15.21 3.71
N HIS A 163 10.47 -16.02 4.45
CA HIS A 163 9.08 -16.35 4.15
C HIS A 163 8.14 -15.80 5.21
N LEU A 164 6.90 -15.52 4.81
CA LEU A 164 5.81 -15.29 5.75
C LEU A 164 5.62 -16.55 6.59
N ASN A 165 5.58 -16.45 7.91
CA ASN A 165 5.32 -17.59 8.81
C ASN A 165 3.83 -17.96 8.88
N THR A 166 2.96 -17.09 8.37
CA THR A 166 1.52 -17.30 8.20
C THR A 166 1.20 -17.13 6.72
N PRO A 167 0.56 -18.14 6.09
CA PRO A 167 0.10 -18.04 4.71
C PRO A 167 -0.80 -16.83 4.50
N PHE A 168 -0.59 -16.14 3.40
CA PHE A 168 -1.33 -14.95 2.98
C PHE A 168 -1.68 -15.08 1.49
N VAL A 169 -2.97 -14.98 1.21
CA VAL A 169 -3.53 -14.90 -0.14
C VAL A 169 -4.24 -13.56 -0.20
N GLY A 170 -3.61 -12.57 -0.83
CA GLY A 170 -4.19 -11.25 -1.06
C GLY A 170 -5.29 -11.29 -2.12
N GLY A 171 -5.74 -10.12 -2.60
CA GLY A 171 -6.56 -9.93 -3.80
C GLY A 171 -7.99 -10.49 -3.74
N THR A 172 -8.14 -11.78 -3.47
CA THR A 172 -9.40 -12.46 -3.23
C THR A 172 -9.74 -12.41 -1.76
N SER A 173 -8.98 -13.05 -0.88
CA SER A 173 -9.42 -13.26 0.51
C SER A 173 -8.80 -12.26 1.49
N GLY A 174 -7.52 -11.94 1.29
CA GLY A 174 -6.76 -10.99 2.10
C GLY A 174 -6.54 -9.64 1.43
N SER A 175 -6.22 -8.64 2.24
CA SER A 175 -5.79 -7.33 1.77
C SER A 175 -4.60 -6.84 2.58
N CYS A 176 -3.88 -5.88 2.02
CA CYS A 176 -2.74 -5.28 2.70
C CYS A 176 -2.69 -3.77 2.54
N ALA A 177 -1.99 -3.13 3.46
CA ALA A 177 -1.74 -1.70 3.43
C ALA A 177 -0.38 -1.39 4.07
N PHE A 178 0.19 -0.25 3.70
CA PHE A 178 1.34 0.31 4.40
C PHE A 178 0.90 0.96 5.71
N TYR A 179 1.61 0.70 6.81
CA TYR A 179 1.31 1.36 8.08
C TYR A 179 2.58 1.55 8.91
N LYS A 180 2.94 2.81 9.19
CA LYS A 180 4.09 3.19 10.03
C LYS A 180 5.35 2.36 9.75
N GLU A 181 5.76 2.29 8.48
CA GLU A 181 6.96 1.55 8.01
C GLU A 181 6.86 0.02 8.05
N THR A 182 5.63 -0.50 8.10
CA THR A 182 5.35 -1.94 8.13
C THR A 182 4.26 -2.29 7.13
N ALA A 183 4.19 -3.56 6.72
CA ALA A 183 3.04 -4.07 6.01
C ALA A 183 2.01 -4.55 7.02
N ALA A 184 0.77 -4.06 6.91
CA ALA A 184 -0.39 -4.73 7.47
C ALA A 184 -0.90 -5.77 6.46
N LEU A 185 -1.00 -7.03 6.89
CA LEU A 185 -1.50 -8.16 6.12
C LEU A 185 -2.73 -8.72 6.83
N CYS A 186 -3.91 -8.49 6.27
CA CYS A 186 -5.18 -8.77 6.93
C CYS A 186 -6.06 -9.75 6.17
N PHE A 187 -7.04 -10.31 6.90
CA PHE A 187 -8.17 -11.07 6.36
C PHE A 187 -7.80 -12.42 5.73
N LYS A 188 -6.81 -13.10 6.29
CA LYS A 188 -6.35 -14.39 5.75
C LYS A 188 -7.45 -15.46 5.70
N GLU A 189 -7.39 -16.28 4.65
CA GLU A 189 -8.39 -17.32 4.36
C GLU A 189 -8.27 -18.58 5.24
N GLU A 190 -7.05 -19.06 5.51
CA GLU A 190 -6.85 -20.43 6.05
C GLU A 190 -7.52 -20.70 7.40
N SER A 191 -7.63 -19.67 8.26
CA SER A 191 -8.27 -19.83 9.57
C SER A 191 -9.74 -19.39 9.57
N LYS A 192 -10.30 -19.00 8.42
CA LYS A 192 -11.60 -18.33 8.31
C LYS A 192 -11.74 -17.15 9.28
N ASN A 193 -10.61 -16.52 9.61
CA ASN A 193 -10.55 -15.37 10.49
C ASN A 193 -10.28 -14.15 9.62
N TYR A 194 -11.31 -13.72 8.92
CA TYR A 194 -11.28 -12.55 8.05
C TYR A 194 -11.35 -11.23 8.85
N GLN A 195 -11.02 -11.26 10.14
CA GLN A 195 -10.87 -10.07 10.99
C GLN A 195 -9.42 -9.84 11.41
N ALA A 196 -8.60 -10.89 11.33
CA ALA A 196 -7.23 -10.85 11.84
C ALA A 196 -6.31 -10.04 10.92
N CYS A 197 -5.42 -9.30 11.55
CA CYS A 197 -4.39 -8.50 10.91
C CYS A 197 -3.01 -8.81 11.49
N TYR A 198 -2.02 -8.91 10.62
CA TYR A 198 -0.63 -9.21 10.96
C TYR A 198 0.28 -8.08 10.50
N GLN A 199 1.31 -7.78 11.27
CA GLN A 199 2.37 -6.89 10.87
C GLN A 199 3.52 -7.70 10.25
N TRP A 200 4.09 -7.22 9.16
CA TRP A 200 5.32 -7.73 8.57
C TRP A 200 6.31 -6.61 8.25
N GLU A 201 7.60 -6.95 8.34
CA GLU A 201 8.72 -6.09 7.94
C GLU A 201 9.78 -6.94 7.21
N PRO A 202 10.56 -6.35 6.29
CA PRO A 202 11.65 -7.04 5.62
C PRO A 202 12.62 -7.70 6.62
N GLY A 203 12.93 -8.97 6.40
CA GLY A 203 13.82 -9.77 7.25
C GLY A 203 13.21 -10.24 8.59
N GLN A 204 11.93 -9.95 8.85
CA GLN A 204 11.24 -10.31 10.09
C GLN A 204 10.12 -11.32 9.84
N ARG A 205 9.74 -12.04 10.91
CA ARG A 205 8.53 -12.87 10.93
C ARG A 205 7.30 -12.00 11.12
N GLN A 206 6.15 -12.43 10.59
CA GLN A 206 4.89 -11.78 10.88
C GLN A 206 4.54 -11.90 12.36
N THR A 207 3.98 -10.83 12.91
CA THR A 207 3.51 -10.75 14.29
C THR A 207 2.06 -10.29 14.33
N LYS A 208 1.24 -10.87 15.23
CA LYS A 208 -0.13 -10.39 15.45
C LYS A 208 -0.07 -9.15 16.34
N ARG A 209 0.12 -7.97 15.73
CA ARG A 209 0.22 -6.70 16.44
C ARG A 209 -1.06 -5.86 16.37
N PHE A 210 -1.81 -5.99 15.28
CA PHE A 210 -3.06 -5.28 15.10
C PHE A 210 -4.19 -6.00 15.84
N PRO A 211 -5.15 -5.26 16.43
CA PRO A 211 -6.39 -5.85 16.90
C PRO A 211 -7.20 -6.39 15.71
N ASP A 212 -8.08 -7.35 15.99
CA ASP A 212 -9.03 -7.84 15.00
C ASP A 212 -10.02 -6.71 14.64
N THR A 213 -10.44 -6.64 13.37
CA THR A 213 -11.46 -5.70 12.91
C THR A 213 -12.83 -5.99 13.54
N ILE A 214 -13.71 -4.99 13.51
CA ILE A 214 -15.09 -5.11 14.03
C ILE A 214 -15.89 -6.09 13.16
N TYR A 215 -15.72 -6.01 11.84
CA TYR A 215 -16.39 -6.83 10.85
C TYR A 215 -15.43 -7.77 10.13
N SER A 216 -16.01 -8.77 9.47
CA SER A 216 -15.28 -9.75 8.66
C SER A 216 -15.12 -9.21 7.24
N HIS A 217 -13.91 -9.28 6.69
CA HIS A 217 -13.53 -8.56 5.49
C HIS A 217 -13.00 -9.49 4.36
N ASP A 218 -13.61 -10.65 4.15
CA ASP A 218 -13.31 -11.48 2.98
C ASP A 218 -13.65 -10.70 1.70
N TRP A 219 -12.76 -10.62 0.71
CA TRP A 219 -12.94 -9.82 -0.51
C TRP A 219 -13.10 -8.31 -0.27
N ALA A 220 -12.66 -7.82 0.88
CA ALA A 220 -12.46 -6.40 1.13
C ALA A 220 -11.12 -5.93 0.56
N GLU A 221 -10.98 -4.63 0.41
CA GLU A 221 -9.69 -4.00 0.15
C GLU A 221 -9.36 -3.03 1.28
N MET A 222 -8.07 -2.75 1.44
CA MET A 222 -7.53 -1.80 2.40
C MET A 222 -6.64 -0.81 1.67
N THR A 223 -6.55 0.40 2.20
CA THR A 223 -5.54 1.37 1.78
C THR A 223 -5.05 2.15 2.99
N ASP A 224 -3.88 2.74 2.85
CA ASP A 224 -3.29 3.60 3.86
C ASP A 224 -3.67 5.06 3.61
N TYR A 225 -4.40 5.66 4.53
CA TYR A 225 -4.68 7.09 4.49
C TYR A 225 -3.54 7.86 5.15
N ARG A 226 -2.41 7.94 4.44
CA ARG A 226 -1.10 8.42 4.96
C ARG A 226 -1.18 9.76 5.67
N TYR A 227 -1.99 10.69 5.16
CA TYR A 227 -2.09 12.03 5.75
C TYR A 227 -2.55 12.01 7.22
N LYS A 228 -3.33 11.00 7.61
CA LYS A 228 -3.85 10.85 8.98
C LYS A 228 -3.19 9.74 9.76
N ASP A 229 -2.14 9.09 9.22
CA ASP A 229 -1.54 7.89 9.80
C ASP A 229 -2.59 6.81 10.15
N GLN A 230 -3.53 6.59 9.22
CA GLN A 230 -4.66 5.68 9.37
C GLN A 230 -4.63 4.58 8.30
N MET A 231 -5.19 3.41 8.62
CA MET A 231 -5.59 2.44 7.60
C MET A 231 -7.10 2.48 7.46
N VAL A 232 -7.59 2.30 6.24
CA VAL A 232 -9.01 2.25 5.94
C VAL A 232 -9.32 0.96 5.23
N VAL A 233 -10.36 0.27 5.67
CA VAL A 233 -10.92 -0.92 5.02
C VAL A 233 -12.39 -0.67 4.73
N THR A 234 -12.86 -1.16 3.58
CA THR A 234 -14.30 -1.12 3.28
C THR A 234 -14.80 -2.44 2.75
N GLY A 235 -16.09 -2.69 2.97
CA GLY A 235 -16.81 -3.79 2.37
C GLY A 235 -16.37 -5.16 2.84
N GLY A 236 -16.48 -6.16 1.96
CA GLY A 236 -16.15 -7.55 2.22
C GLY A 236 -17.32 -8.38 2.73
N CYS A 237 -16.99 -9.62 3.10
CA CYS A 237 -17.93 -10.66 3.47
C CYS A 237 -17.52 -11.40 4.74
N THR A 238 -18.54 -11.93 5.42
CA THR A 238 -18.37 -12.97 6.43
C THR A 238 -18.04 -14.32 5.78
N THR A 239 -17.82 -15.34 6.62
CA THR A 239 -17.70 -16.74 6.18
C THR A 239 -18.90 -17.24 5.37
N ASP A 240 -20.07 -16.59 5.49
CA ASP A 240 -21.21 -16.77 4.59
C ASP A 240 -21.13 -15.76 3.45
N TRP A 241 -20.43 -16.12 2.38
CA TRP A 241 -20.22 -15.26 1.20
C TRP A 241 -21.49 -14.99 0.38
N VAL A 242 -22.58 -15.72 0.65
CA VAL A 242 -23.86 -15.57 -0.08
C VAL A 242 -24.74 -14.51 0.57
N TYR A 243 -24.77 -14.44 1.91
CA TYR A 243 -25.67 -13.54 2.64
C TYR A 243 -24.97 -12.59 3.62
N GLY A 244 -23.67 -12.75 3.81
CA GLY A 244 -22.92 -12.05 4.84
C GLY A 244 -21.99 -10.97 4.30
N CYS A 245 -22.22 -10.46 3.10
CA CYS A 245 -21.46 -9.34 2.57
C CYS A 245 -22.08 -8.00 2.98
N HIS A 246 -21.25 -6.97 3.09
CA HIS A 246 -21.68 -5.67 3.62
C HIS A 246 -20.96 -4.49 2.95
N ASN A 247 -21.42 -3.28 3.27
CA ASN A 247 -20.84 -2.00 2.85
C ASN A 247 -20.18 -1.25 4.02
N LYS A 248 -19.87 -1.95 5.12
CA LYS A 248 -19.22 -1.36 6.30
C LYS A 248 -17.84 -0.79 5.98
N ALA A 249 -17.48 0.27 6.68
CA ALA A 249 -16.15 0.87 6.60
C ALA A 249 -15.54 0.94 8.00
N GLU A 250 -14.25 0.65 8.11
CA GLU A 250 -13.52 0.77 9.37
C GLU A 250 -12.21 1.54 9.17
N ILE A 251 -11.82 2.28 10.20
CA ILE A 251 -10.58 3.04 10.25
C ILE A 251 -9.75 2.52 11.41
N TYR A 252 -8.48 2.21 11.17
CA TYR A 252 -7.51 1.97 12.24
C TYR A 252 -6.88 3.29 12.65
N ASP A 253 -7.09 3.71 13.90
CA ASP A 253 -6.58 4.98 14.45
C ASP A 253 -5.17 4.89 15.05
N GLY A 254 -4.54 3.72 14.99
CA GLY A 254 -3.26 3.42 15.60
C GLY A 254 -3.33 2.68 16.93
N GLU A 255 -4.52 2.51 17.48
CA GLU A 255 -4.76 1.68 18.65
C GLU A 255 -5.82 0.62 18.36
N LYS A 256 -6.90 0.98 17.67
CA LYS A 256 -8.06 0.11 17.41
C LYS A 256 -8.73 0.42 16.08
N TRP A 257 -9.57 -0.53 15.65
CA TRP A 257 -10.52 -0.31 14.58
C TRP A 257 -11.74 0.44 15.12
N ILE A 258 -12.15 1.47 14.41
CA ILE A 258 -13.37 2.24 14.69
C ILE A 258 -14.30 2.19 13.47
N GLU A 259 -15.60 2.07 13.72
CA GLU A 259 -16.61 2.11 12.66
C GLU A 259 -16.64 3.51 12.03
N ALA A 260 -16.59 3.55 10.70
CA ALA A 260 -16.76 4.75 9.89
C ALA A 260 -18.15 4.73 9.21
N PRO A 261 -18.59 5.85 8.61
CA PRO A 261 -19.82 5.83 7.83
C PRO A 261 -19.80 4.75 6.75
N ASP A 262 -20.89 4.01 6.62
CA ASP A 262 -21.06 2.99 5.59
C ASP A 262 -20.83 3.56 4.19
N VAL A 263 -20.24 2.75 3.30
CA VAL A 263 -20.06 3.14 1.91
C VAL A 263 -21.45 3.30 1.26
N PRO A 264 -21.77 4.47 0.67
CA PRO A 264 -23.06 4.69 0.06
C PRO A 264 -23.20 3.81 -1.18
N VAL A 265 -24.10 2.86 -1.11
CA VAL A 265 -24.43 1.94 -2.22
C VAL A 265 -25.89 2.15 -2.62
N PRO A 266 -26.20 2.23 -3.93
CA PRO A 266 -27.58 2.33 -4.39
C PRO A 266 -28.41 1.14 -3.88
N HIS A 267 -29.68 1.35 -3.55
CA HIS A 267 -30.60 0.24 -3.38
C HIS A 267 -31.19 -0.11 -4.75
N ILE A 268 -30.91 -1.32 -5.25
CA ILE A 268 -31.53 -1.84 -6.47
C ILE A 268 -32.45 -3.00 -6.07
N ASP A 269 -33.74 -2.85 -6.32
CA ASP A 269 -34.77 -3.89 -6.16
C ASP A 269 -34.83 -4.54 -4.76
N GLY A 270 -34.56 -3.78 -3.71
CA GLY A 270 -34.60 -4.29 -2.33
C GLY A 270 -33.46 -5.26 -1.97
N ARG A 271 -32.48 -5.43 -2.87
CA ARG A 271 -31.23 -6.13 -2.56
C ARG A 271 -30.26 -5.13 -1.92
N HIS A 272 -29.62 -5.55 -0.83
CA HIS A 272 -28.49 -4.81 -0.27
C HIS A 272 -27.34 -4.91 -1.28
N LEU A 273 -26.97 -3.79 -1.91
CA LEU A 273 -25.74 -3.78 -2.69
C LEU A 273 -24.55 -3.89 -1.73
N GLU A 274 -23.57 -4.69 -2.14
CA GLU A 274 -22.42 -5.07 -1.34
C GLU A 274 -21.19 -4.40 -1.93
N VAL A 275 -20.18 -4.15 -1.09
CA VAL A 275 -18.88 -3.62 -1.55
C VAL A 275 -17.87 -4.76 -1.46
N LYS A 276 -17.59 -5.47 -2.54
CA LYS A 276 -16.62 -6.58 -2.54
C LYS A 276 -15.87 -6.69 -3.87
N GLY A 277 -14.64 -7.19 -3.81
CA GLY A 277 -13.74 -7.28 -4.98
C GLY A 277 -13.50 -5.93 -5.64
N HIS A 278 -13.50 -4.86 -4.82
CA HIS A 278 -13.18 -3.50 -5.24
C HIS A 278 -11.68 -3.26 -5.07
N LYS A 279 -11.19 -2.13 -5.57
CA LYS A 279 -9.85 -1.63 -5.29
C LYS A 279 -9.91 -0.31 -4.55
N MET A 280 -8.93 -0.08 -3.71
CA MET A 280 -8.82 1.13 -2.91
C MET A 280 -7.48 1.79 -3.16
N THR A 281 -7.51 3.11 -3.15
CA THR A 281 -6.32 3.93 -3.10
C THR A 281 -6.66 5.20 -2.31
N SER A 282 -5.66 6.01 -2.02
CA SER A 282 -5.82 7.19 -1.18
C SER A 282 -4.81 8.25 -1.59
N ASP A 283 -5.17 9.49 -1.36
CA ASP A 283 -4.27 10.63 -1.41
C ASP A 283 -4.33 11.41 -0.08
N GLU A 284 -3.95 12.68 -0.11
CA GLU A 284 -3.96 13.53 1.08
C GLU A 284 -5.37 13.92 1.54
N GLU A 285 -6.37 13.83 0.65
CA GLU A 285 -7.72 14.35 0.89
C GLU A 285 -8.75 13.27 1.12
N ALA A 286 -8.59 12.16 0.40
CA ALA A 286 -9.64 11.18 0.28
C ALA A 286 -9.11 9.77 0.17
N VAL A 287 -10.01 8.86 0.49
CA VAL A 287 -9.91 7.46 0.14
C VAL A 287 -10.84 7.24 -1.05
N TYR A 288 -10.31 6.62 -2.09
CA TYR A 288 -11.02 6.30 -3.32
C TYR A 288 -11.32 4.82 -3.36
N ILE A 289 -12.58 4.50 -3.63
CA ILE A 289 -13.03 3.14 -3.91
C ILE A 289 -13.25 3.04 -5.42
N LEU A 290 -12.41 2.26 -6.07
CA LEU A 290 -12.39 2.05 -7.50
C LEU A 290 -12.98 0.67 -7.79
N THR A 291 -14.09 0.66 -8.53
CA THR A 291 -14.80 -0.58 -8.91
C THR A 291 -15.37 -1.34 -7.70
N GLY A 292 -15.89 -2.53 -7.94
CA GLY A 292 -16.55 -3.39 -6.96
C GLY A 292 -17.70 -4.15 -7.64
N ARG A 293 -17.85 -5.43 -7.33
CA ARG A 293 -18.98 -6.23 -7.86
C ARG A 293 -20.28 -5.74 -7.22
N GLY A 294 -21.01 -4.86 -7.89
CA GLY A 294 -22.41 -4.58 -7.59
C GLY A 294 -23.28 -5.76 -8.00
N ALA A 295 -23.43 -6.74 -7.10
CA ALA A 295 -24.46 -7.80 -7.01
C ALA A 295 -24.98 -8.62 -8.22
N ASP A 296 -24.63 -8.37 -9.50
CA ASP A 296 -25.28 -9.06 -10.64
C ASP A 296 -24.29 -9.79 -11.58
N PHE A 297 -23.68 -10.88 -11.09
CA PHE A 297 -23.08 -11.91 -11.95
C PHE A 297 -23.63 -13.30 -11.60
N HIS A 298 -24.86 -13.57 -12.01
CA HIS A 298 -25.37 -14.93 -12.22
C HIS A 298 -25.12 -15.40 -13.67
N GLY A 299 -23.92 -15.13 -14.21
CA GLY A 299 -23.59 -15.41 -15.61
C GLY A 299 -22.17 -15.95 -15.79
N ILE A 300 -22.04 -17.27 -15.61
CA ILE A 300 -20.99 -18.17 -16.14
C ILE A 300 -19.55 -17.97 -15.57
N PRO A 301 -19.00 -18.98 -14.86
CA PRO A 301 -17.58 -19.02 -14.53
C PRO A 301 -16.79 -19.44 -15.77
N GLY A 302 -15.90 -18.58 -16.26
CA GLY A 302 -14.94 -18.96 -17.30
C GLY A 302 -14.72 -17.88 -18.34
N MET A 303 -14.02 -16.81 -17.95
CA MET A 303 -13.10 -16.02 -18.78
C MET A 303 -12.72 -14.78 -17.98
N PHE A 304 -11.73 -14.94 -17.12
CA PHE A 304 -10.62 -14.00 -17.08
C PHE A 304 -9.37 -14.77 -16.93
#